data_AF-M6RL10-F1
#
_entry.id   AF-M6RL10-F1
#
_cell.length_a   1.000
_cell.length_b   1.000
_cell.length_c   1.000
_cell.angle_alpha   90.00
_cell.angle_beta   90.00
_cell.angle_gamma   90.00
#
_symmetry.space_group_name_H-M   'P 1'
#
loop_
_entity.id
_entity.type
_entity.pdbx_description
1 polymer ?
#
loop_
_entity_poly.entity_id
_entity_poly.type
_entity_poly.pdbx_seq_one_letter_code
_entity_poly.pdbx_strand_id
1 'polypeptide(L)'
;MLLSIYHCSSSPSTEIENERPKKTTTVMEESNESSGDEFIKATEGFLNADTFQVVVSSLEGNADGAQDLARKRALNLLIAEKGDKFRPSDKSVLKELVESKGQIIKSSGPIQGKIYFLFQISSPGLKTSLKR
;
A
#
# COMPACT_ATOMS: atom_id res chain seq x y z
N MET A 1 25.76 -47.06 -23.60
CA MET A 1 25.96 -46.72 -25.03
C MET A 1 26.72 -45.40 -25.13
N LEU A 2 27.33 -45.13 -26.28
CA LEU A 2 28.43 -44.16 -26.42
C LEU A 2 28.01 -42.69 -26.22
N LEU A 3 28.93 -41.90 -25.68
CA LEU A 3 28.94 -40.45 -25.87
C LEU A 3 29.44 -40.14 -27.29
N SER A 4 28.72 -39.31 -28.03
CA SER A 4 29.23 -38.70 -29.27
C SER A 4 29.72 -37.28 -28.99
N ILE A 5 31.03 -37.15 -28.94
CA ILE A 5 31.79 -35.90 -28.94
C ILE A 5 31.79 -35.29 -30.35
N TYR A 6 31.56 -33.98 -30.44
CA TYR A 6 31.95 -33.18 -31.61
C TYR A 6 32.92 -32.08 -31.18
N HIS A 7 34.20 -32.28 -31.51
CA HIS A 7 35.18 -31.22 -31.68
C HIS A 7 34.80 -30.42 -32.95
N CYS A 8 35.03 -29.11 -33.14
CA CYS A 8 36.02 -28.11 -32.67
C CYS A 8 36.86 -27.61 -33.86
N SER A 9 36.78 -26.30 -34.11
CA SER A 9 37.75 -25.42 -34.77
C SER A 9 37.35 -23.98 -34.38
N SER A 10 38.13 -23.09 -33.76
CA SER A 10 39.55 -22.69 -33.95
C SER A 10 39.77 -22.08 -35.34
N SER A 11 40.21 -20.83 -35.56
CA SER A 11 40.90 -19.80 -34.74
C SER A 11 40.98 -18.47 -35.58
N PRO A 12 41.75 -17.40 -35.26
CA PRO A 12 42.01 -16.67 -33.99
C PRO A 12 41.99 -15.10 -34.13
N SER A 13 42.35 -14.41 -33.03
CA SER A 13 42.94 -13.04 -32.94
C SER A 13 42.02 -11.82 -33.22
N THR A 14 42.15 -10.68 -32.51
CA THR A 14 43.33 -10.13 -31.81
C THR A 14 42.97 -9.41 -30.50
N GLU A 15 43.88 -9.43 -29.52
CA GLU A 15 43.87 -8.63 -28.28
C GLU A 15 44.01 -7.11 -28.59
N ILE A 16 43.81 -6.15 -27.67
CA ILE A 16 44.74 -5.73 -26.62
C ILE A 16 44.01 -4.73 -25.67
N GLU A 17 44.32 -4.83 -24.36
CA GLU A 17 44.41 -3.79 -23.29
C GLU A 17 44.09 -2.31 -23.65
N ASN A 18 43.59 -1.42 -22.77
CA ASN A 18 43.63 -1.26 -21.30
C ASN A 18 42.59 -0.15 -20.92
N GLU A 19 42.39 0.38 -19.70
CA GLU A 19 42.95 0.19 -18.35
C GLU A 19 41.79 -0.01 -17.32
N ARG A 20 41.99 0.38 -16.05
CA ARG A 20 40.96 0.78 -15.07
C ARG A 20 41.04 2.30 -14.83
N PRO A 21 40.05 2.90 -14.14
CA PRO A 21 40.44 3.40 -12.82
C PRO A 21 39.44 3.04 -11.71
N LYS A 22 39.98 2.79 -10.51
CA LYS A 22 39.19 2.70 -9.27
C LYS A 22 38.65 4.08 -8.89
N LYS A 23 37.39 4.18 -8.47
CA LYS A 23 36.98 5.25 -7.53
C LYS A 23 35.92 4.78 -6.54
N THR A 24 36.40 4.52 -5.33
CA THR A 24 35.80 4.83 -4.02
C THR A 24 34.27 4.84 -3.88
N THR A 25 33.78 3.83 -3.16
CA THR A 25 32.81 3.94 -2.06
C THR A 25 31.76 5.06 -2.14
N THR A 26 30.55 4.67 -2.49
CA THR A 26 29.43 4.85 -1.56
C THR A 26 28.70 3.53 -1.47
N VAL A 27 28.84 2.81 -0.35
CA VAL A 27 27.74 1.95 0.07
C VAL A 27 26.67 2.92 0.53
N MET A 28 25.77 3.28 -0.38
CA MET A 28 24.45 3.69 0.08
C MET A 28 23.92 2.45 0.79
N GLU A 29 23.82 2.54 2.11
CA GLU A 29 22.76 1.81 2.79
C GLU A 29 21.49 2.25 2.07
N GLU A 30 21.00 1.39 1.19
CA GLU A 30 19.63 1.48 0.74
C GLU A 30 18.82 1.31 2.02
N SER A 31 18.37 2.44 2.58
CA SER A 31 17.41 2.49 3.68
C SER A 31 16.10 1.92 3.17
N ASN A 32 16.09 0.60 2.98
CA ASN A 32 14.94 -0.23 2.70
C ASN A 32 14.20 -0.44 4.02
N GLU A 33 13.88 0.69 4.68
CA GLU A 33 12.59 0.85 5.34
C GLU A 33 11.57 0.54 4.26
N SER A 34 11.20 -0.73 4.16
CA SER A 34 10.47 -1.25 3.01
C SER A 34 9.27 -0.37 2.74
N SER A 35 9.07 0.05 1.49
CA SER A 35 7.87 0.80 1.12
C SER A 35 6.57 0.01 1.34
N GLY A 36 6.65 -1.26 1.75
CA GLY A 36 5.53 -2.01 2.32
C GLY A 36 5.28 -1.80 3.82
N ASP A 37 6.28 -1.44 4.61
CA ASP A 37 6.12 -1.15 6.04
C ASP A 37 5.20 0.06 6.27
N GLU A 38 5.23 1.09 5.40
CA GLU A 38 4.33 2.25 5.53
C GLU A 38 2.84 1.85 5.45
N PHE A 39 2.51 0.76 4.74
CA PHE A 39 1.15 0.25 4.60
C PHE A 39 0.80 -0.81 5.65
N ILE A 40 1.75 -1.70 6.00
CA ILE A 40 1.53 -2.75 7.02
C ILE A 40 1.42 -2.14 8.42
N LYS A 41 2.16 -1.05 8.69
CA LYS A 41 2.18 -0.34 9.98
C LYS A 41 1.34 0.95 9.97
N ALA A 42 0.60 1.24 8.90
CA ALA A 42 -0.24 2.43 8.81
C ALA A 42 -1.31 2.44 9.93
N THR A 43 -1.44 3.60 10.57
CA THR A 43 -2.45 3.82 11.60
C THR A 43 -3.86 3.77 10.99
N GLU A 44 -4.73 2.94 11.57
CA GLU A 44 -6.18 3.00 11.35
C GLU A 44 -6.86 3.84 12.44
N GLY A 45 -7.95 4.50 12.07
CA GLY A 45 -8.67 5.42 12.95
C GLY A 45 -8.43 6.89 12.63
N PHE A 46 -8.59 7.76 13.63
CA PHE A 46 -8.42 9.20 13.47
C PHE A 46 -6.95 9.61 13.42
N LEU A 47 -6.49 10.13 12.28
CA LEU A 47 -5.16 10.75 12.15
C LEU A 47 -5.13 12.14 12.80
N ASN A 48 -6.25 12.86 12.76
CA ASN A 48 -6.44 14.18 13.38
C ASN A 48 -7.94 14.36 13.74
N ALA A 49 -8.44 15.59 13.88
CA ALA A 49 -9.86 15.85 14.18
C ALA A 49 -10.82 15.67 12.98
N ASP A 50 -10.28 15.73 11.75
CA ASP A 50 -11.04 15.88 10.51
C ASP A 50 -10.84 14.68 9.55
N THR A 51 -9.75 13.93 9.71
CA THR A 51 -9.35 12.81 8.84
C THR A 51 -9.39 11.48 9.60
N PHE A 52 -10.16 10.53 9.05
CA PHE A 52 -10.21 9.13 9.46
C PHE A 52 -9.57 8.25 8.38
N GLN A 53 -8.67 7.34 8.75
CA GLN A 53 -7.97 6.44 7.84
C GLN A 53 -8.30 4.97 8.12
N VAL A 54 -8.38 4.16 7.06
CA VAL A 54 -8.37 2.69 7.15
C VAL A 54 -7.37 2.12 6.15
N VAL A 55 -6.90 0.90 6.43
CA VAL A 55 -6.04 0.13 5.53
C VAL A 55 -6.80 -1.10 5.05
N VAL A 56 -6.77 -1.35 3.75
CA VAL A 56 -7.27 -2.61 3.17
C VAL A 56 -6.24 -3.22 2.23
N SER A 57 -6.32 -4.53 2.03
CA SER A 57 -5.47 -5.25 1.09
C SER A 57 -6.30 -6.07 0.10
N SER A 58 -5.90 -6.10 -1.17
CA SER A 58 -6.45 -6.98 -2.20
C SER A 58 -5.36 -7.87 -2.80
N LEU A 59 -5.73 -9.07 -3.26
CA LEU A 59 -4.84 -9.97 -4.01
C LEU A 59 -4.71 -9.53 -5.48
N GLU A 60 -5.79 -8.98 -6.03
CA GLU A 60 -5.83 -8.45 -7.39
C GLU A 60 -5.88 -6.91 -7.32
N GLY A 61 -5.15 -6.23 -8.20
CA GLY A 61 -5.04 -4.76 -8.25
C GLY A 61 -6.30 -4.00 -8.68
N ASN A 62 -7.48 -4.58 -8.44
CA ASN A 62 -8.77 -3.97 -8.69
C ASN A 62 -9.04 -2.88 -7.63
N ALA A 63 -8.73 -1.63 -8.00
CA ALA A 63 -8.94 -0.46 -7.15
C ALA A 63 -10.41 -0.25 -6.75
N ASP A 64 -11.37 -0.59 -7.61
CA ASP A 64 -12.81 -0.47 -7.32
C ASP A 64 -13.24 -1.49 -6.25
N GLY A 65 -12.76 -2.72 -6.36
CA GLY A 65 -12.96 -3.75 -5.33
C GLY A 65 -12.33 -3.37 -3.99
N ALA A 66 -11.15 -2.76 -4.00
CA ALA A 66 -10.49 -2.22 -2.82
C ALA A 66 -11.25 -1.03 -2.22
N GLN A 67 -11.77 -0.13 -3.04
CA GLN A 67 -12.56 1.04 -2.63
C GLN A 67 -13.84 0.59 -1.90
N ASP A 68 -14.56 -0.40 -2.42
CA ASP A 68 -15.76 -0.92 -1.75
C ASP A 68 -15.46 -1.71 -0.46
N LEU A 69 -14.32 -2.42 -0.40
CA LEU A 69 -13.85 -3.04 0.83
C LEU A 69 -13.48 -1.99 1.88
N ALA A 70 -12.82 -0.91 1.47
CA ALA A 70 -12.43 0.20 2.33
C ALA A 70 -13.65 0.97 2.87
N ARG A 71 -14.65 1.26 2.02
CA ARG A 71 -15.94 1.84 2.44
C ARG A 71 -16.61 0.98 3.52
N LYS A 72 -16.72 -0.33 3.30
CA LYS A 72 -17.30 -1.27 4.29
C LYS A 72 -16.52 -1.28 5.60
N ARG A 73 -15.19 -1.31 5.55
CA ARG A 73 -14.31 -1.28 6.74
C ARG A 73 -14.44 0.04 7.51
N ALA A 74 -14.38 1.17 6.81
CA ALA A 74 -14.50 2.50 7.41
C ALA A 74 -15.86 2.71 8.06
N LEU A 75 -16.97 2.32 7.42
CA LEU A 75 -18.30 2.37 8.03
C LEU A 75 -18.36 1.58 9.34
N ASN A 76 -17.85 0.34 9.36
CA ASN A 76 -17.85 -0.48 10.57
C ASN A 76 -17.02 0.14 11.71
N LEU A 77 -15.85 0.72 11.39
CA LEU A 77 -14.99 1.36 12.40
C LEU A 77 -15.55 2.70 12.90
N LEU A 78 -16.22 3.48 12.04
CA LEU A 78 -16.94 4.71 12.46
C LEU A 78 -18.15 4.40 13.36
N ILE A 79 -18.84 3.29 13.12
CA ILE A 79 -19.89 2.77 14.01
C ILE A 79 -19.28 2.38 15.37
N ALA A 80 -18.13 1.71 15.36
CA ALA A 80 -17.43 1.33 16.59
C ALA A 80 -16.94 2.54 17.40
N GLU A 81 -16.42 3.61 16.77
CA GLU A 81 -16.05 4.86 17.46
C GLU A 81 -17.26 5.56 18.10
N LYS A 82 -18.45 5.47 17.50
CA LYS A 82 -19.68 5.98 18.13
C LYS A 82 -20.07 5.22 19.41
N GLY A 83 -19.71 3.94 19.52
CA GLY A 83 -19.98 3.11 20.69
C GLY A 83 -21.46 3.12 21.10
N ASP A 84 -21.73 3.20 22.40
CA ASP A 84 -23.09 3.18 22.98
C ASP A 84 -23.99 4.35 22.53
N LYS A 85 -23.42 5.41 21.93
CA LYS A 85 -24.20 6.51 21.34
C LYS A 85 -24.74 6.20 19.95
N PHE A 86 -24.36 5.08 19.34
CA PHE A 86 -24.79 4.72 17.99
C PHE A 86 -26.29 4.41 17.93
N ARG A 87 -27.00 5.10 17.03
CA ARG A 87 -28.43 4.88 16.76
C ARG A 87 -28.60 4.30 15.35
N PRO A 88 -29.66 3.51 15.06
CA PRO A 88 -29.91 3.00 13.71
C PRO A 88 -29.97 4.09 12.63
N SER A 89 -30.43 5.30 12.97
CA SER A 89 -30.46 6.48 12.10
C SER A 89 -29.07 7.02 11.74
N ASP A 90 -28.04 6.77 12.56
CA ASP A 90 -26.67 7.17 12.23
C ASP A 90 -26.12 6.35 11.06
N LYS A 91 -26.61 5.12 10.86
CA LYS A 91 -26.05 4.20 9.84
C LYS A 91 -26.12 4.77 8.43
N SER A 92 -27.23 5.44 8.07
CA SER A 92 -27.38 6.08 6.76
C SER A 92 -26.48 7.30 6.62
N VAL A 93 -26.38 8.14 7.66
CA VAL A 93 -25.52 9.34 7.69
C VAL A 93 -24.03 8.96 7.58
N LEU A 94 -23.59 7.95 8.34
CA LEU A 94 -22.22 7.43 8.25
C LEU A 94 -21.95 6.78 6.89
N LYS A 95 -22.92 6.06 6.31
CA LYS A 95 -22.79 5.48 4.97
C LYS A 95 -22.62 6.59 3.92
N GLU A 96 -23.48 7.61 3.93
CA GLU A 96 -23.41 8.74 3.01
C GLU A 96 -22.08 9.50 3.14
N LEU A 97 -21.61 9.74 4.38
CA LEU A 97 -20.29 10.32 4.64
C LEU A 97 -19.16 9.49 4.02
N VAL A 98 -19.16 8.18 4.25
CA VAL A 98 -18.15 7.25 3.73
C VAL A 98 -18.18 7.20 2.19
N GLU A 99 -19.36 7.23 1.58
CA GLU A 99 -19.53 7.18 0.13
C GLU A 99 -19.16 8.51 -0.56
N SER A 100 -19.44 9.66 0.08
CA SER A 100 -19.24 11.01 -0.49
C SER A 100 -17.90 11.67 -0.16
N LYS A 101 -17.23 11.28 0.93
CA LYS A 101 -15.95 11.85 1.39
C LYS A 101 -14.81 10.84 1.48
N GLY A 102 -15.09 9.55 1.27
CA GLY A 102 -14.12 8.47 1.39
C GLY A 102 -13.45 8.09 0.06
N GLN A 103 -12.12 8.11 0.02
CA GLN A 103 -11.34 7.78 -1.17
C GLN A 103 -10.01 7.10 -0.81
N ILE A 104 -9.53 6.21 -1.70
CA ILE A 104 -8.14 5.75 -1.69
C ILE A 104 -7.22 6.92 -2.02
N ILE A 105 -6.25 7.19 -1.15
CA ILE A 105 -5.25 8.26 -1.33
C ILE A 105 -3.86 7.73 -1.75
N LYS A 106 -3.56 6.46 -1.46
CA LYS A 106 -2.32 5.77 -1.80
C LYS A 106 -2.58 4.28 -1.99
N SER A 107 -1.82 3.66 -2.88
CA SER A 107 -1.72 2.21 -3.04
C SER A 107 -0.25 1.78 -3.00
N SER A 108 0.03 0.60 -2.45
CA SER A 108 1.37 0.02 -2.44
C SER A 108 1.71 -0.64 -3.78
N GLY A 109 2.98 -1.02 -3.96
CA GLY A 109 3.31 -2.13 -4.87
C GLY A 109 2.86 -3.49 -4.28
N PRO A 110 2.96 -4.60 -5.03
CA PRO A 110 2.69 -5.93 -4.50
C PRO A 110 3.66 -6.31 -3.38
N ILE A 111 3.15 -6.54 -2.18
CA ILE A 111 3.89 -6.96 -0.98
C ILE A 111 3.35 -8.33 -0.58
N GLN A 112 4.18 -9.37 -0.65
CA GLN A 112 3.78 -10.75 -0.35
C GLN A 112 2.50 -11.20 -1.12
N GLY A 113 2.37 -10.76 -2.38
CA GLY A 113 1.21 -11.05 -3.23
C GLY A 113 -0.07 -10.26 -2.91
N LYS A 114 0.03 -9.19 -2.11
CA LYS A 114 -1.08 -8.28 -1.79
C LYS A 114 -0.74 -6.84 -2.17
N ILE A 115 -1.72 -6.11 -2.68
CA ILE A 115 -1.65 -4.65 -2.81
C ILE A 115 -2.45 -4.05 -1.67
N TYR A 116 -1.84 -3.13 -0.94
CA TYR A 116 -2.43 -2.41 0.18
C TYR A 116 -2.89 -1.03 -0.28
N PHE A 117 -3.97 -0.53 0.31
CA PHE A 117 -4.58 0.74 -0.02
C PHE A 117 -4.86 1.52 1.25
N LEU A 118 -4.42 2.78 1.29
CA LEU A 118 -4.81 3.74 2.32
C LEU A 118 -6.06 4.48 1.85
N PHE A 119 -7.16 4.30 2.58
CA PHE A 119 -8.41 5.00 2.34
C PHE A 119 -8.63 6.02 3.44
N GLN A 120 -8.98 7.25 3.06
CA GLN A 120 -9.25 8.33 3.99
C GLN A 120 -10.62 8.96 3.76
N ILE A 121 -11.26 9.32 4.86
CA ILE A 121 -12.46 10.16 4.92
C ILE A 121 -12.03 11.48 5.55
N SER A 122 -12.20 12.58 4.83
CA SER A 122 -11.85 13.92 5.31
C SER A 122 -13.09 14.81 5.36
N SER A 123 -13.42 15.32 6.55
CA SER A 123 -14.53 16.25 6.77
C SER A 123 -14.26 17.13 8.00
N PRO A 124 -14.43 18.47 7.93
CA PRO A 124 -14.21 19.34 9.08
C PRO A 124 -15.03 18.94 10.31
N GLY A 125 -14.37 18.81 11.46
CA GLY A 125 -14.96 18.43 12.73
C GLY A 125 -15.43 16.97 12.84
N LEU A 126 -14.98 16.07 11.96
CA LEU A 126 -15.45 14.68 11.89
C LEU A 126 -15.41 13.94 13.24
N LYS A 127 -14.31 14.03 13.97
CA LYS A 127 -14.16 13.38 15.29
C LYS A 127 -15.13 13.95 16.33
N THR A 128 -15.44 15.23 16.22
CA THR A 128 -16.39 15.93 17.11
C THR A 128 -17.84 15.61 16.74
N SER A 129 -18.16 15.48 15.45
CA SER A 129 -19.52 15.16 14.99
C SER A 129 -19.94 13.73 15.32
N LEU A 130 -19.00 12.77 15.36
CA LEU A 130 -19.27 11.41 15.85
C LEU A 130 -19.56 11.36 17.36
N LYS A 131 -18.90 12.19 18.16
CA LYS A 131 -19.00 12.15 19.63
C LYS A 131 -20.16 12.94 20.21
N ARG A 132 -20.90 13.67 19.37
CA ARG A 132 -22.13 14.39 19.74
C ARG A 132 -23.27 13.39 19.94
#